data_AF-A0A5N0UX44-F1
#
_entry.id   AF-A0A5N0UX44-F1
#
_cell.length_a   1.000
_cell.length_b   1.000
_cell.length_c   1.000
_cell.angle_alpha   90.00
_cell.angle_beta   90.00
_cell.angle_gamma   90.00
#
_symmetry.space_group_name_H-M   'P 1'
#
loop_
_entity.id
_entity.type
_entity.pdbx_description
1 polymer ?
#
loop_
_entity_poly.entity_id
_entity_poly.type
_entity_poly.pdbx_seq_one_letter_code
_entity_poly.pdbx_strand_id
1 'polypeptide(L)'
;MARDWYLSLQVPSIACYLQQTDVAQARVIAHILTEQLNRPGGPVANALSPIFSAMDSLLTSEGARRRLSIEIDRREVTAPTPLVVADRRDRLAKGA
;
A
#
# COMPACT_ATOMS: atom_id res chain seq x y z
N MET A 1 14.63 -6.35 8.61
CA MET A 1 14.65 -5.73 7.26
C MET A 1 13.61 -6.34 6.31
N ALA A 2 13.75 -7.58 5.84
CA ALA A 2 12.78 -8.16 4.88
C ALA A 2 11.35 -8.26 5.45
N ARG A 3 11.23 -8.67 6.72
CA ARG A 3 9.96 -8.65 7.46
C ARG A 3 9.37 -7.25 7.56
N ASP A 4 10.19 -6.26 7.88
CA ASP A 4 9.74 -4.88 8.09
C ASP A 4 9.26 -4.27 6.77
N TRP A 5 9.93 -4.58 5.65
CA TRP A 5 9.46 -4.25 4.32
C TRP A 5 8.12 -4.93 4.01
N TYR A 6 7.98 -6.24 4.25
CA TYR A 6 6.71 -6.93 4.00
C TYR A 6 5.56 -6.35 4.84
N LEU A 7 5.81 -6.01 6.11
CA LEU A 7 4.82 -5.40 6.98
C LEU A 7 4.45 -3.97 6.55
N SER A 8 5.38 -3.22 5.94
CA SER A 8 5.07 -1.88 5.44
C SER A 8 4.08 -1.89 4.27
N LEU A 9 3.92 -3.03 3.60
CA LEU A 9 2.90 -3.23 2.56
C LEU A 9 1.47 -3.22 3.12
N GLN A 10 1.31 -3.48 4.41
CA GLN A 10 0.00 -3.45 5.08
C GLN A 10 -0.40 -2.04 5.53
N VAL A 11 0.43 -1.03 5.28
CA VAL A 11 0.07 0.37 5.54
C VAL A 11 -1.07 0.76 4.59
N PRO A 12 -2.13 1.47 5.08
CA PRO A 12 -3.35 1.72 4.32
C PRO A 12 -3.16 2.35 2.93
N SER A 13 -2.07 3.10 2.73
CA SER A 13 -1.76 3.78 1.47
C SER A 13 -1.38 2.85 0.32
N ILE A 14 -0.90 1.64 0.61
CA ILE A 14 -0.54 0.63 -0.40
C ILE A 14 -1.46 -0.59 -0.30
N ALA A 15 -1.84 -0.97 0.91
CA ALA A 15 -2.63 -2.16 1.17
C ALA A 15 -3.97 -2.19 0.43
N CYS A 16 -4.62 -1.04 0.20
CA CYS A 16 -5.89 -0.95 -0.51
C CYS A 16 -5.81 -1.30 -2.00
N TYR A 17 -4.60 -1.29 -2.59
CA TYR A 17 -4.37 -1.59 -4.00
C TYR A 17 -3.84 -3.02 -4.24
N LEU A 18 -3.39 -3.71 -3.19
CA LEU A 18 -2.83 -5.06 -3.30
C LEU A 18 -3.94 -6.10 -3.35
N GLN A 19 -3.86 -6.99 -4.34
CA GLN A 19 -4.68 -8.19 -4.42
C GLN A 19 -4.05 -9.32 -3.60
N GLN A 20 -4.82 -10.39 -3.34
CA GLN A 20 -4.32 -11.56 -2.62
C GLN A 20 -3.09 -12.20 -3.30
N THR A 21 -3.05 -12.16 -4.64
CA THR A 21 -1.92 -12.62 -5.44
C THR A 21 -0.66 -11.78 -5.19
N ASP A 22 -0.80 -10.46 -5.05
CA ASP A 22 0.32 -9.57 -4.75
C ASP A 22 0.87 -9.80 -3.35
N VAL A 23 -0.01 -10.07 -2.39
CA VAL A 23 0.39 -10.43 -1.01
C VAL A 23 1.15 -11.76 -1.01
N ALA A 24 0.68 -12.76 -1.77
CA ALA A 24 1.39 -14.03 -1.91
C ALA A 24 2.77 -13.84 -2.57
N GLN A 25 2.85 -13.05 -3.64
CA GLN A 25 4.12 -12.69 -4.29
C GLN A 25 5.06 -11.96 -3.32
N ALA A 26 4.57 -10.99 -2.56
CA ALA A 26 5.35 -10.25 -1.57
C ALA A 26 5.94 -11.17 -0.49
N ARG A 27 5.22 -12.20 -0.05
CA ARG A 27 5.74 -13.22 0.89
C ARG A 27 6.91 -13.99 0.30
N VAL A 28 6.83 -14.37 -0.97
CA VAL A 28 7.91 -15.07 -1.69
C VAL A 28 9.13 -14.16 -1.81
N ILE A 29 8.94 -12.91 -2.23
CA ILE A 29 10.02 -11.92 -2.33
C ILE A 29 10.68 -11.69 -0.97
N ALA A 30 9.90 -11.54 0.10
CA ALA A 30 10.42 -11.35 1.45
C ALA A 30 11.25 -12.55 1.93
N HIS A 31 10.81 -13.77 1.60
CA HIS A 31 11.55 -14.98 1.90
C HIS A 31 12.90 -15.01 1.15
N ILE A 32 12.89 -14.79 -0.17
CA ILE A 32 14.11 -14.78 -0.98
C ILE A 32 15.09 -13.68 -0.51
N LEU A 33 14.58 -12.49 -0.19
CA LEU A 33 15.38 -11.41 0.36
C LEU A 33 16.01 -11.80 1.71
N THR A 34 15.26 -12.50 2.56
CA THR A 34 15.78 -13.00 3.84
C THR A 34 16.93 -13.99 3.63
N GLU A 35 16.78 -14.95 2.71
CA GLU A 35 17.83 -15.91 2.37
C GLU A 35 19.09 -15.22 1.82
N GLN A 36 18.93 -14.24 0.93
CA GLN A 36 20.07 -13.50 0.39
C GLN A 36 20.78 -12.63 1.43
N LEU A 37 20.04 -12.02 2.35
CA LEU A 37 20.63 -11.21 3.42
C LEU A 37 21.36 -12.07 4.47
N ASN A 38 20.90 -13.30 4.68
CA ASN A 38 21.51 -14.26 5.62
C ASN A 38 22.57 -15.16 4.97
N ARG A 39 22.85 -14.99 3.69
CA ARG A 39 23.80 -15.82 2.94
C ARG A 39 25.21 -15.76 3.56
N PRO A 40 25.91 -16.89 3.72
CA PRO A 40 27.31 -16.90 4.12
C PRO A 40 28.18 -16.08 3.16
N GLY A 41 29.01 -15.18 3.70
CA GLY A 41 29.79 -14.22 2.91
C GLY A 41 29.04 -12.94 2.53
N GLY A 42 27.80 -12.79 2.98
CA GLY A 42 27.01 -11.57 2.84
C GLY A 42 26.20 -11.47 1.54
N PRO A 43 25.40 -10.40 1.42
CA PRO A 43 24.53 -10.17 0.26
C PRO A 43 25.35 -9.90 -1.00
N VAL A 44 24.96 -10.50 -2.13
CA VAL A 44 25.61 -10.27 -3.42
C VAL A 44 24.76 -9.32 -4.27
N ALA A 45 25.37 -8.25 -4.76
CA ALA A 45 24.67 -7.20 -5.51
C ALA A 45 23.90 -7.74 -6.74
N ASN A 46 24.48 -8.70 -7.46
CA ASN A 46 23.84 -9.30 -8.63
C ASN A 46 22.57 -10.10 -8.28
N ALA A 47 22.50 -10.68 -7.08
CA ALA A 47 21.34 -11.41 -6.58
C ALA A 47 20.26 -10.48 -6.01
N LEU A 48 20.66 -9.29 -5.52
CA LEU A 48 19.71 -8.28 -5.01
C LEU A 48 18.98 -7.55 -6.13
N SER A 49 19.62 -7.31 -7.27
CA SER A 49 19.01 -6.61 -8.42
C SER A 49 17.65 -7.18 -8.87
N PRO A 50 17.51 -8.51 -9.14
CA PRO A 50 16.21 -9.08 -9.52
C PRO A 50 15.17 -9.01 -8.39
N ILE A 51 15.60 -9.04 -7.12
CA ILE A 51 14.71 -8.91 -5.96
C ILE A 51 14.13 -7.50 -5.91
N PHE A 52 14.97 -6.46 -6.07
CA PHE A 52 14.52 -5.07 -6.11
C PHE A 52 13.59 -4.80 -7.30
N SER A 53 13.86 -5.41 -8.46
CA SER A 53 12.94 -5.33 -9.61
C SER A 53 11.57 -5.91 -9.28
N ALA A 54 11.52 -7.08 -8.63
CA ALA A 54 10.26 -7.69 -8.20
C ALA A 54 9.52 -6.86 -7.13
N MET A 55 10.25 -6.20 -6.24
CA MET A 55 9.69 -5.24 -5.27
C MET A 55 9.12 -3.99 -5.95
N ASP A 56 9.79 -3.51 -7.01
CA ASP A 56 9.36 -2.37 -7.81
C ASP A 56 8.08 -2.67 -8.59
N SER A 57 7.89 -3.92 -9.07
CA SER A 57 6.66 -4.35 -9.74
C SER A 57 5.42 -4.23 -8.84
N LEU A 58 5.60 -4.29 -7.52
CA LEU A 58 4.54 -4.09 -6.53
C LEU A 58 4.35 -2.60 -6.15
N LEU A 59 5.04 -1.67 -6.83
CA LEU A 59 5.00 -0.21 -6.59
C LEU A 59 5.43 0.22 -5.18
N THR A 60 6.28 -0.58 -4.55
CA THR A 60 6.63 -0.41 -3.13
C THR A 60 7.77 0.58 -2.92
N SER A 61 8.64 0.78 -3.91
CA SER A 61 9.69 1.81 -3.85
C SER A 61 9.19 3.17 -4.34
N GLU A 62 9.80 4.22 -3.80
CA GLU A 62 9.55 5.59 -4.25
C GLU A 62 9.96 5.79 -5.72
N GLY A 63 11.03 5.13 -6.16
CA GLY A 63 11.45 5.15 -7.56
C GLY A 63 10.41 4.54 -8.51
N ALA A 64 9.79 3.42 -8.12
CA ALA A 64 8.76 2.76 -8.92
C ALA A 64 7.51 3.63 -9.10
N ARG A 65 7.03 4.28 -8.03
CA ARG A 65 5.88 5.19 -8.10
C ARG A 65 6.16 6.43 -8.94
N ARG A 66 7.35 7.04 -8.79
CA ARG A 66 7.78 8.20 -9.59
C ARG A 66 7.85 7.90 -11.08
N ARG A 67 8.33 6.71 -11.47
CA ARG A 67 8.41 6.31 -12.89
C ARG A 67 7.05 6.16 -13.56
N LEU A 68 6.02 5.79 -12.79
CA LEU A 68 4.65 5.71 -13.29
C LEU A 68 3.88 7.03 -13.11
N SER A 69 4.54 8.09 -12.61
CA SER A 69 3.90 9.36 -12.23
C SER A 69 2.65 9.16 -11.37
N ILE A 70 2.65 8.13 -10.51
CA ILE A 70 1.57 7.89 -9.57
C ILE A 70 1.76 8.89 -8.43
N GLU A 71 1.16 10.08 -8.57
CA GLU A 71 0.90 10.94 -7.42
C GLU A 71 -0.07 10.19 -6.50
N ILE A 72 0.39 9.81 -5.31
CA ILE A 72 -0.53 9.40 -4.24
C ILE A 72 -1.26 10.67 -3.84
N ASP A 73 -2.45 10.85 -4.42
CA ASP A 73 -3.38 11.90 -4.05
C ASP A 73 -3.74 11.69 -2.58
N ARG A 74 -3.07 12.42 -1.67
CA ARG A 74 -3.37 12.41 -0.24
C ARG A 74 -4.73 13.06 -0.07
N ARG A 75 -5.81 12.28 -0.23
CA ARG A 75 -7.13 12.74 0.16
C ARG A 75 -7.08 13.01 1.65
N GLU A 76 -7.20 14.28 2.03
CA GLU A 76 -7.53 14.65 3.39
C GLU A 76 -8.75 13.85 3.79
N VAL A 77 -8.63 13.06 4.87
CA VAL A 77 -9.78 12.39 5.47
C VAL A 77 -10.62 13.49 6.10
N THR A 78 -11.49 14.11 5.32
CA THR A 78 -12.49 15.04 5.85
C THR A 78 -13.38 14.22 6.76
N ALA A 79 -13.41 14.58 8.05
CA ALA A 79 -14.31 13.95 9.01
C ALA A 79 -15.73 13.91 8.42
N PRO A 80 -16.46 12.79 8.54
CA PRO A 80 -17.76 12.66 7.90
C PRO A 80 -18.68 13.76 8.41
N THR A 81 -19.21 14.58 7.49
CA THR A 81 -20.27 15.53 7.80
C THR A 81 -21.42 14.77 8.43
N PRO A 82 -21.90 15.14 9.64
CA PRO A 82 -23.03 14.46 10.25
C PRO A 82 -24.22 14.51 9.29
N LEU A 83 -24.75 13.32 8.95
CA LEU A 83 -26.00 13.22 8.20
C LEU A 83 -27.11 13.78 9.08
N VAL A 84 -27.51 15.03 8.80
CA VAL A 84 -28.74 15.59 9.37
C VAL A 84 -29.90 14.96 8.63
N VAL A 85 -30.51 13.95 9.24
CA VAL A 85 -31.78 13.39 8.75
C VAL A 85 -32.85 14.45 9.02
N ALA A 86 -33.21 15.21 8.00
CA ALA A 86 -34.36 16.12 8.09
C ALA A 86 -35.63 15.28 8.24
N ASP A 87 -36.30 15.41 9.38
CA ASP A 87 -37.58 14.74 9.62
C ASP A 87 -38.62 15.30 8.64
N ARG A 88 -39.32 14.42 7.93
CA ARG A 88 -40.31 14.79 6.89
C ARG A 88 -41.43 15.68 7.46
N ARG A 89 -41.63 15.65 8.78
CA ARG A 89 -42.66 16.42 9.51
C ARG A 89 -42.39 17.93 9.51
N ASP A 90 -41.13 18.37 9.41
CA ASP A 90 -40.77 19.79 9.45
C ASP A 90 -41.19 20.57 8.18
N ARG A 91 -41.44 19.86 7.07
CA ARG A 91 -41.89 20.47 5.81
C ARG A 91 -43.38 20.76 5.76
N LEU A 92 -44.18 20.14 6.63
CA LEU A 92 -45.63 20.35 6.69
C LEU A 92 -46.03 21.54 7.57
N ALA A 93 -45.15 22.00 8.46
CA ALA A 93 -45.42 23.13 9.36
C ALA A 93 -45.14 24.52 8.74
N LYS A 94 -44.50 24.60 7.58
CA LYS A 94 -44.16 25.87 6.89
C LYS A 94 -45.08 26.21 5.72
N GLY A 95 -46.19 25.48 5.56
CA GLY A 95 -47.14 25.64 4.46
C GLY A 95 -48.59 25.88 4.89
N ALA A 96 -48.82 26.34 6.13
CA ALA A 96 -50.14 26.71 6.65
C ALA A 96 -50.13 28.17 7.11
#